data_AF-A0A317KGA5-F1
#
_entry.id   AF-A0A317KGA5-F1
#
_cell.length_a   1.000
_cell.length_b   1.000
_cell.length_c   1.000
_cell.angle_alpha   90.00
_cell.angle_beta   90.00
_cell.angle_gamma   90.00
#
_symmetry.space_group_name_H-M   'P 1'
#
loop_
_entity.id
_entity.type
_entity.pdbx_description
1 polymer ?
#
loop_
_entity_poly.entity_id
_entity_poly.type
_entity_poly.pdbx_seq_one_letter_code
_entity_poly.pdbx_strand_id
1 'polypeptide(L)'
;MTQLTIAERIVQELLRGRLPLDDDELARRLDVRPRQTINQACRRLEQSRRLRRYVGPSGKIVNELLHGTVPASPVVEQTILPEPAAGDSAVQRRAEGIMLGLLGERVGCVLRPRRFSLPDGVRVEVDGADEDLTVLVEAWAHQGPPKAAQKHKVLADAMRLLFVASTLATPPRLVLCLSDGEAARHFTTARSWASAALRAFEIDVEVVELPADVRAEIIAAQQRQHR
;
A
#
# COMPACT_ATOMS: atom_id res chain seq x y z
N MET A 1 5.81 -29.39 -11.53
CA MET A 1 6.55 -28.20 -12.02
C MET A 1 5.65 -27.46 -12.99
N THR A 2 5.15 -26.29 -12.63
CA THR A 2 4.20 -25.53 -13.46
C THR A 2 4.95 -24.93 -14.66
N GLN A 3 4.51 -25.21 -15.88
CA GLN A 3 5.10 -24.60 -17.07
C GLN A 3 4.76 -23.10 -17.07
N LEU A 4 5.79 -22.25 -17.19
CA LEU A 4 5.60 -20.80 -17.31
C LEU A 4 4.83 -20.47 -18.59
N THR A 5 3.88 -19.54 -18.47
CA THR A 5 3.15 -18.99 -19.60
C THR A 5 4.08 -18.21 -20.52
N ILE A 6 3.69 -18.03 -21.80
CA ILE A 6 4.47 -17.21 -22.75
C ILE A 6 4.70 -15.78 -22.22
N ALA A 7 3.71 -15.20 -21.53
CA ALA A 7 3.83 -13.87 -20.94
C ALA A 7 4.92 -13.80 -19.85
N GLU A 8 4.97 -14.80 -18.96
CA GLU A 8 6.01 -14.87 -17.92
C GLU A 8 7.40 -15.07 -18.52
N ARG A 9 7.50 -15.89 -19.56
CA ARG A 9 8.76 -16.13 -20.29
C ARG A 9 9.28 -14.85 -20.98
N ILE A 10 8.39 -14.06 -21.58
CA ILE A 10 8.74 -12.75 -22.17
C ILE A 10 9.30 -11.80 -21.10
N VAL A 11 8.64 -11.72 -19.94
CA VAL A 11 9.10 -10.86 -18.84
C VAL A 11 10.47 -11.32 -18.32
N GLN A 12 10.68 -12.62 -18.12
CA GLN A 12 12.00 -13.11 -17.68
C GLN A 12 13.11 -12.79 -18.69
N GLU A 13 12.82 -12.88 -19.99
CA GLU A 13 13.82 -12.62 -21.03
C GLU A 13 14.20 -11.14 -21.10
N LEU A 14 13.22 -10.25 -21.01
CA LEU A 14 13.48 -8.81 -20.97
C LEU A 14 14.19 -8.39 -19.66
N LEU A 15 13.91 -9.05 -18.54
CA LEU A 15 14.63 -8.82 -17.27
C LEU A 15 16.12 -9.21 -17.39
N ARG A 16 16.42 -10.31 -18.08
CA ARG A 16 17.81 -10.75 -18.34
C ARG A 16 18.52 -9.83 -19.32
N GLY A 17 17.83 -9.41 -20.38
CA GLY A 17 18.41 -8.67 -21.49
C GLY A 17 18.74 -7.21 -21.19
N ARG A 18 18.06 -6.58 -20.21
CA ARG A 18 18.14 -5.13 -19.88
C ARG A 18 18.02 -4.18 -21.08
N LEU A 19 17.54 -4.67 -22.22
CA LEU A 19 17.43 -3.95 -23.48
C LEU A 19 16.04 -4.22 -24.09
N PRO A 20 15.42 -3.22 -24.73
CA PRO A 20 14.18 -3.40 -25.49
C PRO A 20 14.38 -4.41 -26.63
N LEU A 21 13.47 -5.37 -26.77
CA LEU A 21 13.54 -6.40 -27.81
C LEU A 21 12.32 -6.35 -28.73
N ASP A 22 12.51 -6.47 -30.05
CA ASP A 22 11.39 -6.60 -30.98
C ASP A 22 10.71 -7.98 -30.92
N ASP A 23 9.53 -8.08 -31.52
CA ASP A 23 8.74 -9.33 -31.53
C ASP A 23 9.48 -10.50 -32.26
N ASP A 24 10.37 -10.23 -33.22
CA ASP A 24 11.17 -11.27 -33.90
C ASP A 24 12.26 -11.80 -32.96
N GLU A 25 12.94 -10.87 -32.28
CA GLU A 25 13.99 -11.15 -31.33
C GLU A 25 13.46 -11.98 -30.15
N LEU A 26 12.28 -11.62 -29.61
CA LEU A 26 11.58 -12.39 -28.58
C LEU A 26 11.13 -13.77 -29.08
N ALA A 27 10.56 -13.85 -30.29
CA ALA A 27 10.15 -15.13 -30.87
C ALA A 27 11.34 -16.10 -31.05
N ARG A 28 12.48 -15.57 -31.50
CA ARG A 28 13.73 -16.32 -31.69
C ARG A 28 14.32 -16.79 -30.36
N ARG A 29 14.39 -15.91 -29.35
CA ARG A 29 14.98 -16.23 -28.04
C ARG A 29 14.13 -17.19 -27.21
N LEU A 30 12.81 -17.10 -27.34
CA LEU A 30 11.87 -17.94 -26.61
C LEU A 30 11.48 -19.21 -27.38
N ASP A 31 12.00 -19.40 -28.60
CA ASP A 31 11.61 -20.48 -29.51
C ASP A 31 10.07 -20.61 -29.65
N VAL A 32 9.40 -19.48 -29.87
CA VAL A 32 7.94 -19.41 -29.97
C VAL A 32 7.54 -19.16 -31.43
N ARG A 33 6.76 -20.08 -31.99
CA ARG A 33 6.10 -19.92 -33.29
C ARG A 33 4.60 -20.20 -33.15
N PRO A 34 3.72 -19.42 -33.81
CA PRO A 34 4.01 -18.28 -34.68
C PRO A 34 4.36 -16.99 -33.91
N ARG A 35 5.05 -16.03 -34.57
CA ARG A 35 5.34 -14.68 -34.03
C ARG A 35 4.09 -13.98 -33.47
N GLN A 36 2.92 -14.26 -34.04
CA GLN A 36 1.65 -13.69 -33.60
C GLN A 36 1.33 -13.99 -32.13
N THR A 37 1.83 -15.10 -31.57
CA THR A 37 1.72 -15.45 -30.16
C THR A 37 2.46 -14.44 -29.27
N ILE A 38 3.67 -14.03 -29.67
CA ILE A 38 4.43 -12.96 -28.99
C ILE A 38 3.69 -11.63 -29.11
N ASN A 39 3.22 -11.29 -30.31
CA ASN A 39 2.49 -10.03 -30.52
C ASN A 39 1.24 -9.92 -29.62
N GLN A 40 0.44 -10.99 -29.54
CA GLN A 40 -0.74 -11.03 -28.66
C GLN A 40 -0.35 -10.97 -27.18
N ALA A 41 0.70 -11.70 -26.76
CA ALA A 41 1.16 -11.68 -25.39
C ALA A 41 1.68 -10.30 -24.98
N CYS A 42 2.50 -9.66 -25.81
CA CYS A 42 3.00 -8.31 -25.57
C CYS A 42 1.91 -7.25 -25.57
N ARG A 43 0.87 -7.36 -26.42
CA ARG A 43 -0.32 -6.48 -26.35
C ARG A 43 -1.06 -6.62 -25.02
N ARG A 44 -1.22 -7.84 -24.51
CA ARG A 44 -1.81 -8.07 -23.17
C ARG A 44 -0.93 -7.52 -22.05
N LEU A 45 0.39 -7.66 -22.17
CA LEU A 45 1.35 -7.10 -21.21
C LEU A 45 1.35 -5.56 -21.23
N GLU A 46 1.13 -4.94 -22.40
CA GLU A 46 0.95 -3.51 -22.55
C GLU A 46 -0.37 -3.02 -21.93
N GLN A 47 -1.49 -3.72 -22.19
CA GLN A 47 -2.79 -3.43 -21.56
C GLN A 47 -2.73 -3.51 -20.03
N SER A 48 -1.93 -4.44 -19.50
CA SER A 48 -1.69 -4.58 -18.05
C SER A 48 -0.54 -3.72 -17.52
N ARG A 49 0.01 -2.80 -18.33
CA ARG A 49 1.09 -1.86 -17.98
C ARG A 49 2.36 -2.52 -17.42
N ARG A 50 2.67 -3.74 -17.86
CA ARG A 50 3.92 -4.44 -17.52
C ARG A 50 5.04 -4.19 -18.53
N LEU A 51 4.67 -3.67 -19.70
CA LEU A 51 5.57 -3.43 -20.82
C LEU A 51 5.09 -2.21 -21.60
N ARG A 52 6.02 -1.45 -22.17
CA ARG A 52 5.74 -0.42 -23.16
C ARG A 52 6.15 -0.92 -24.55
N ARG A 53 5.29 -0.69 -25.55
CA ARG A 53 5.63 -0.91 -26.97
C ARG A 53 5.84 0.44 -27.67
N TYR A 54 6.92 0.56 -28.43
CA TYR A 54 7.20 1.76 -29.23
C TYR A 54 8.07 1.43 -30.44
N VAL A 55 8.16 2.36 -31.40
CA VAL A 55 9.01 2.21 -32.60
C VAL A 55 10.46 2.54 -32.23
N GLY A 56 11.33 1.53 -32.29
CA GLY A 56 12.76 1.67 -32.00
C GLY A 56 13.56 2.30 -33.16
N PRO A 57 14.87 2.53 -32.98
CA PRO A 57 15.74 3.19 -33.96
C PRO A 57 15.80 2.49 -35.33
N SER A 58 15.54 1.18 -35.37
CA SER A 58 15.50 0.37 -36.59
C SER A 58 14.16 0.42 -37.32
N GLY A 59 13.20 1.22 -36.87
CA GLY A 59 11.82 1.26 -37.39
C GLY A 59 10.95 0.08 -36.96
N LYS A 60 11.49 -0.86 -36.17
CA LYS A 60 10.75 -2.00 -35.62
C LYS A 60 10.06 -1.65 -34.31
N ILE A 61 8.91 -2.28 -34.03
CA ILE A 61 8.26 -2.20 -32.72
C ILE A 61 9.06 -3.01 -31.71
N VAL A 62 9.61 -2.34 -30.70
CA VAL A 62 10.35 -2.94 -29.59
C VAL A 62 9.49 -2.98 -28.34
N ASN A 63 9.80 -3.94 -27.47
CA ASN A 63 9.13 -4.23 -26.22
C ASN A 63 10.11 -3.93 -25.08
N GLU A 64 9.81 -2.92 -24.28
CA GLU A 64 10.61 -2.52 -23.13
C GLU A 64 9.85 -2.85 -21.85
N LEU A 65 10.48 -3.64 -20.97
CA LEU A 65 9.91 -3.81 -19.64
C LEU A 65 9.87 -2.47 -18.94
N LEU A 66 8.69 -2.16 -18.44
CA LEU A 66 8.58 -1.20 -17.37
C LEU A 66 9.20 -1.87 -16.14
N HIS A 67 10.52 -1.67 -15.95
CA HIS A 67 11.11 -1.82 -14.61
C HIS A 67 10.24 -0.99 -13.68
N GLY A 68 9.96 -1.49 -12.46
CA GLY A 68 9.08 -0.86 -11.46
C GLY A 68 9.45 0.60 -11.17
N THR A 69 9.02 1.47 -12.07
CA THR A 69 9.16 2.92 -12.17
C THR A 69 8.12 3.28 -13.23
N VAL A 70 6.94 3.81 -12.96
CA VAL A 70 6.30 4.47 -11.81
C VAL A 70 4.82 4.13 -12.04
N PRO A 71 3.97 3.76 -11.06
CA PRO A 71 2.57 4.07 -11.27
C PRO A 71 2.54 5.59 -11.34
N ALA A 72 2.08 6.15 -12.46
CA ALA A 72 1.86 7.60 -12.64
C ALA A 72 1.61 8.19 -11.27
N SER A 73 2.56 9.01 -10.76
CA SER A 73 2.63 9.37 -9.32
C SER A 73 1.21 9.51 -8.84
N PRO A 74 0.77 8.78 -7.79
CA PRO A 74 -0.62 8.82 -7.39
C PRO A 74 -0.99 10.29 -7.36
N VAL A 75 -1.99 10.69 -8.15
CA VAL A 75 -2.35 12.09 -8.22
C VAL A 75 -2.86 12.39 -6.83
N VAL A 76 -2.01 13.03 -6.03
CA VAL A 76 -2.28 13.22 -4.62
C VAL A 76 -3.25 14.38 -4.55
N GLU A 77 -4.53 14.05 -4.49
CA GLU A 77 -5.58 15.04 -4.40
C GLU A 77 -5.54 15.59 -2.96
N GLN A 78 -4.97 16.79 -2.78
CA GLN A 78 -5.04 17.53 -1.52
C GLN A 78 -6.45 18.08 -1.35
N THR A 79 -7.37 17.23 -0.91
CA THR A 79 -8.69 17.69 -0.47
C THR A 79 -8.68 17.74 1.04
N ILE A 80 -8.69 18.96 1.60
CA ILE A 80 -9.06 19.18 3.00
C ILE A 80 -10.49 18.68 3.14
N LEU A 81 -10.67 17.55 3.81
CA LEU A 81 -11.98 16.94 3.96
C LEU A 81 -12.83 17.78 4.93
N PRO A 82 -14.11 18.04 4.62
CA PRO A 82 -15.03 18.67 5.57
C PRO A 82 -15.29 17.75 6.77
N GLU A 83 -15.55 18.33 7.93
CA GLU A 83 -15.87 17.59 9.16
C GLU A 83 -17.02 16.59 8.93
N PRO A 84 -16.83 15.29 9.22
CA PRO A 84 -17.85 14.30 8.92
C PRO A 84 -18.85 14.09 10.06
N ALA A 85 -20.09 13.79 9.67
CA ALA A 85 -21.28 13.64 10.51
C ALA A 85 -21.12 12.63 11.67
N ALA A 86 -21.87 12.91 12.75
CA ALA A 86 -21.94 12.14 13.98
C ALA A 86 -22.54 10.74 13.73
N GLY A 87 -21.74 9.71 14.03
CA GLY A 87 -22.14 8.31 14.10
C GLY A 87 -21.34 7.60 15.20
N ASP A 88 -21.61 6.33 15.46
CA ASP A 88 -20.96 5.54 16.54
C ASP A 88 -19.42 5.48 16.45
N SER A 89 -18.84 5.85 15.31
CA SER A 89 -17.40 5.94 15.07
C SER A 89 -16.83 7.37 15.23
N ALA A 90 -17.61 8.35 15.68
CA ALA A 90 -17.14 9.73 15.85
C ALA A 90 -16.10 9.87 16.97
N VAL A 91 -16.25 9.11 18.06
CA VAL A 91 -15.30 9.10 19.18
C VAL A 91 -13.95 8.55 18.73
N GLN A 92 -13.96 7.40 18.05
CA GLN A 92 -12.75 6.77 17.53
C GLN A 92 -12.04 7.65 16.50
N ARG A 93 -12.78 8.26 15.56
CA ARG A 93 -12.20 9.18 14.58
C ARG A 93 -11.57 10.43 15.22
N ARG A 94 -12.22 11.00 16.24
CA ARG A 94 -11.62 12.11 17.01
C ARG A 94 -10.34 11.67 17.70
N ALA A 95 -10.36 10.50 18.34
CA ALA A 95 -9.18 9.94 18.97
C ALA A 95 -8.06 9.67 17.97
N GLU A 96 -8.36 9.10 16.80
CA GLU A 96 -7.40 8.87 15.71
C GLU A 96 -6.74 10.19 15.28
N GLY A 97 -7.48 11.30 15.17
CA GLY A 97 -6.90 12.63 14.93
C GLY A 97 -5.92 13.09 16.02
N ILE A 98 -6.23 12.85 17.29
CA ILE A 98 -5.32 13.14 18.41
C ILE A 98 -4.08 12.25 18.36
N MET A 99 -4.25 10.96 18.03
CA MET A 99 -3.15 10.01 17.86
C MET A 99 -2.16 10.46 16.78
N LEU A 100 -2.66 10.98 15.66
CA LEU A 100 -1.82 11.52 14.58
C LEU A 100 -1.03 12.75 15.02
N GLY A 101 -1.63 13.65 15.82
CA GLY A 101 -0.93 14.79 16.42
C GLY A 101 0.22 14.34 17.32
N LEU A 102 -0.06 13.44 18.27
CA LEU A 102 0.93 12.91 19.20
C LEU A 102 2.06 12.15 18.49
N LEU A 103 1.72 11.34 17.48
CA LEU A 103 2.72 10.64 16.68
C LEU A 103 3.55 11.64 15.85
N GLY A 104 2.91 12.62 15.22
CA GLY A 104 3.55 13.66 14.42
C GLY A 104 4.60 14.44 15.20
N GLU A 105 4.26 14.85 16.43
CA GLU A 105 5.21 15.49 17.36
C GLU A 105 6.42 14.60 17.65
N ARG A 106 6.20 13.30 17.85
CA ARG A 106 7.27 12.33 18.12
C ARG A 106 8.19 12.12 16.92
N VAL A 107 7.64 12.06 15.71
CA VAL A 107 8.41 11.81 14.48
C VAL A 107 8.92 13.08 13.81
N GLY A 108 8.52 14.26 14.29
CA GLY A 108 8.98 15.56 13.81
C GLY A 108 8.33 16.02 12.50
N CYS A 109 7.13 15.52 12.16
CA CYS A 109 6.39 15.95 10.98
C CYS A 109 4.89 16.12 11.26
N VAL A 110 4.21 16.91 10.43
CA VAL A 110 2.76 17.09 10.53
C VAL A 110 2.08 16.00 9.73
N LEU A 111 1.31 15.16 10.40
CA LEU A 111 0.54 14.09 9.77
C LEU A 111 -0.90 14.53 9.51
N ARG A 112 -1.37 14.35 8.28
CA ARG A 112 -2.75 14.68 7.87
C ARG A 112 -3.36 13.57 7.03
N PRO A 113 -4.69 13.36 7.07
CA PRO A 113 -5.36 12.44 6.17
C PRO A 113 -5.00 12.72 4.72
N ARG A 114 -4.69 11.67 3.97
CA ARG A 114 -4.25 11.79 2.58
C ARG A 114 -4.95 10.77 1.70
N ARG A 115 -5.53 11.26 0.61
CA ARG A 115 -6.13 10.44 -0.43
C ARG A 115 -5.20 10.32 -1.64
N PHE A 116 -5.05 9.10 -2.12
CA PHE A 116 -4.26 8.73 -3.27
C PHE A 116 -5.20 8.26 -4.39
N SER A 117 -5.10 8.90 -5.55
CA SER A 117 -5.76 8.45 -6.76
C SER A 117 -4.80 7.61 -7.58
N LEU A 118 -5.15 6.34 -7.78
CA LEU A 118 -4.31 5.37 -8.46
C LEU A 118 -4.55 5.40 -9.98
N PRO A 119 -3.60 4.88 -10.79
CA PRO A 119 -3.65 5.00 -12.23
C PRO A 119 -4.77 4.23 -12.95
N ASP A 120 -5.51 3.39 -12.21
CA ASP A 120 -6.70 2.64 -12.65
C ASP A 120 -8.01 3.27 -12.13
N GLY A 121 -7.93 4.43 -11.47
CA GLY A 121 -9.07 5.15 -10.91
C GLY A 121 -9.46 4.70 -9.49
N VAL A 122 -8.77 3.71 -8.92
CA VAL A 122 -8.97 3.33 -7.51
C VAL A 122 -8.52 4.47 -6.60
N ARG A 123 -9.29 4.71 -5.54
CA ARG A 123 -8.95 5.70 -4.52
C ARG A 123 -8.64 4.99 -3.22
N VAL A 124 -7.51 5.34 -2.62
CA VAL A 124 -7.06 4.81 -1.34
C VAL A 124 -6.82 5.98 -0.39
N GLU A 125 -7.24 5.86 0.85
CA GLU A 125 -7.07 6.88 1.88
C GLU A 125 -6.26 6.32 3.03
N VAL A 126 -5.26 7.07 3.47
CA VAL A 126 -4.52 6.80 4.71
C VAL A 126 -4.88 7.85 5.74
N ASP A 127 -4.90 7.43 7.00
CA ASP A 127 -5.30 8.31 8.11
C ASP A 127 -4.31 9.45 8.32
N GLY A 128 -3.01 9.19 8.11
CA GLY A 128 -1.97 10.19 8.22
C GLY A 128 -0.87 10.04 7.16
N ALA A 129 -0.46 11.15 6.56
CA ALA A 129 0.78 11.28 5.82
C ALA A 129 1.38 12.66 6.06
N ASP A 130 2.70 12.76 5.96
CA ASP A 130 3.39 14.05 5.87
C ASP A 130 3.29 14.64 4.45
N GLU A 131 3.73 15.89 4.31
CA GLU A 131 3.63 16.62 3.04
C GLU A 131 4.43 15.94 1.92
N ASP A 132 5.66 15.52 2.26
CA ASP A 132 6.62 14.91 1.36
C ASP A 132 6.38 13.40 1.13
N LEU A 133 5.35 12.84 1.76
CA LEU A 133 4.99 11.42 1.69
C LEU A 133 6.15 10.50 2.12
N THR A 134 6.94 10.94 3.09
CA THR A 134 8.02 10.15 3.70
C THR A 134 7.52 9.27 4.84
N VAL A 135 6.32 9.54 5.38
CA VAL A 135 5.67 8.77 6.44
C VAL A 135 4.21 8.54 6.06
N LEU A 136 3.75 7.29 6.12
CA LEU A 136 2.34 6.92 5.99
C LEU A 136 1.85 6.20 7.25
N VAL A 137 0.65 6.53 7.70
CA VAL A 137 0.08 6.10 8.97
C VAL A 137 -1.36 5.63 8.81
N GLU A 138 -1.67 4.48 9.40
CA GLU A 138 -3.05 4.10 9.75
C GLU A 138 -3.16 4.12 11.28
N ALA A 139 -4.19 4.81 11.78
CA ALA A 139 -4.44 4.99 13.19
C ALA A 139 -5.58 4.08 13.64
N TRP A 140 -5.42 3.46 14.81
CA TRP A 140 -6.46 2.61 15.38
C TRP A 140 -6.68 2.89 16.85
N ALA A 141 -7.73 3.68 17.12
CA ALA A 141 -8.20 3.97 18.46
C ALA A 141 -8.99 2.80 19.05
N HIS A 142 -8.28 1.90 19.72
CA HIS A 142 -8.84 0.74 20.41
C HIS A 142 -8.18 0.52 21.77
N GLN A 143 -8.97 0.04 22.72
CA GLN A 143 -8.54 -0.24 24.10
C GLN A 143 -8.79 -1.71 24.44
N GLY A 144 -7.75 -2.39 24.90
CA GLY A 144 -7.77 -3.80 25.28
C GLY A 144 -7.41 -4.77 24.13
N PRO A 145 -7.47 -6.09 24.39
CA PRO A 145 -7.03 -7.09 23.43
C PRO A 145 -7.96 -7.21 22.21
N PRO A 146 -7.42 -7.33 20.99
CA PRO A 146 -8.22 -7.36 19.78
C PRO A 146 -8.91 -8.71 19.59
N LYS A 147 -10.18 -8.66 19.17
CA LYS A 147 -10.93 -9.79 18.61
C LYS A 147 -10.39 -10.17 17.23
N ALA A 148 -10.74 -11.36 16.74
CA ALA A 148 -10.28 -11.86 15.43
C ALA A 148 -10.57 -10.88 14.28
N ALA A 149 -11.80 -10.38 14.18
CA ALA A 149 -12.18 -9.42 13.15
C ALA A 149 -11.39 -8.09 13.25
N GLN A 150 -11.08 -7.64 14.47
CA GLN A 150 -10.26 -6.43 14.69
C GLN A 150 -8.81 -6.66 14.26
N LYS A 151 -8.26 -7.85 14.48
CA LYS A 151 -6.93 -8.21 13.95
C LYS A 151 -6.89 -8.15 12.42
N HIS A 152 -7.92 -8.68 11.77
CA HIS A 152 -8.04 -8.60 10.31
C HIS A 152 -8.16 -7.16 9.83
N LYS A 153 -8.87 -6.30 10.56
CA LYS A 153 -8.94 -4.86 10.25
C LYS A 153 -7.53 -4.24 10.24
N VAL A 154 -6.77 -4.37 11.32
CA VAL A 154 -5.41 -3.80 11.43
C VAL A 154 -4.49 -4.32 10.32
N LEU A 155 -4.62 -5.60 9.94
CA LEU A 155 -3.83 -6.17 8.85
C LEU A 155 -4.28 -5.69 7.46
N ALA A 156 -5.57 -5.42 7.28
CA ALA A 156 -6.07 -4.77 6.06
C ALA A 156 -5.53 -3.33 5.95
N ASP A 157 -5.45 -2.62 7.07
CA ASP A 157 -4.86 -1.28 7.15
C ASP A 157 -3.35 -1.33 6.83
N ALA A 158 -2.61 -2.32 7.35
CA ALA A 158 -1.22 -2.58 6.96
C ALA A 158 -1.06 -2.86 5.46
N MET A 159 -1.97 -3.64 4.86
CA MET A 159 -1.97 -3.89 3.42
C MET A 159 -2.25 -2.61 2.62
N ARG A 160 -3.09 -1.71 3.15
CA ARG A 160 -3.36 -0.41 2.54
C ARG A 160 -2.09 0.44 2.47
N LEU A 161 -1.35 0.51 3.57
CA LEU A 161 -0.05 1.19 3.63
C LEU A 161 0.95 0.63 2.62
N LEU A 162 1.10 -0.70 2.56
CA LEU A 162 1.98 -1.37 1.60
C LEU A 162 1.59 -1.07 0.16
N PHE A 163 0.29 -1.09 -0.13
CA PHE A 163 -0.20 -0.83 -1.46
C PHE A 163 0.10 0.62 -1.89
N VAL A 164 -0.20 1.61 -1.05
CA VAL A 164 0.13 3.01 -1.33
C VAL A 164 1.64 3.19 -1.48
N ALA A 165 2.45 2.65 -0.56
CA ALA A 165 3.91 2.73 -0.64
C ALA A 165 4.47 2.16 -1.94
N SER A 166 3.90 1.05 -2.43
CA SER A 166 4.30 0.45 -3.71
C SER A 166 4.08 1.38 -4.92
N THR A 167 3.31 2.46 -4.72
CA THR A 167 3.00 3.45 -5.75
C THR A 167 3.82 4.72 -5.68
N LEU A 168 4.62 4.90 -4.63
CA LEU A 168 5.44 6.08 -4.46
C LEU A 168 6.81 5.90 -5.11
N ALA A 169 7.39 7.00 -5.59
CA ALA A 169 8.72 6.98 -6.20
C ALA A 169 9.83 6.67 -5.19
N THR A 170 9.59 6.98 -3.92
CA THR A 170 10.49 6.70 -2.80
C THR A 170 9.69 5.96 -1.74
N PRO A 171 10.22 4.86 -1.16
CA PRO A 171 9.51 4.11 -0.14
C PRO A 171 9.37 4.96 1.14
N PRO A 172 8.14 5.16 1.65
CA PRO A 172 7.90 5.84 2.92
C PRO A 172 8.17 4.91 4.11
N ARG A 173 8.35 5.52 5.29
CA ARG A 173 8.18 4.84 6.57
C ARG A 173 6.70 4.50 6.77
N LEU A 174 6.40 3.25 7.10
CA LEU A 174 5.04 2.76 7.32
C LEU A 174 4.77 2.58 8.81
N VAL A 175 3.68 3.16 9.31
CA VAL A 175 3.35 3.14 10.74
C VAL A 175 1.91 2.72 10.97
N LEU A 176 1.71 1.71 11.81
CA LEU A 176 0.44 1.43 12.49
C LEU A 176 0.46 2.14 13.85
N CYS A 177 -0.34 3.19 14.01
CA CYS A 177 -0.45 3.95 15.23
C CYS A 177 -1.58 3.40 16.10
N LEU A 178 -1.26 2.82 17.25
CA LEU A 178 -2.23 2.21 18.17
C LEU A 178 -2.31 3.00 19.48
N SER A 179 -3.49 3.03 20.10
CA SER A 179 -3.71 3.77 21.35
C SER A 179 -3.54 2.95 22.63
N ASP A 180 -3.17 1.68 22.54
CA ASP A 180 -3.13 0.76 23.69
C ASP A 180 -2.10 -0.36 23.50
N GLY A 181 -1.34 -0.63 24.57
CA GLY A 181 -0.28 -1.64 24.55
C GLY A 181 -0.81 -3.08 24.49
N GLU A 182 -1.97 -3.37 25.10
CA GLU A 182 -2.58 -4.70 25.00
C GLU A 182 -3.10 -4.96 23.58
N ALA A 183 -3.66 -3.93 22.95
CA ALA A 183 -4.07 -3.95 21.55
C ALA A 183 -2.87 -4.25 20.62
N ALA A 184 -1.73 -3.60 20.88
CA ALA A 184 -0.52 -3.72 20.08
C ALA A 184 0.20 -5.08 20.23
N ARG A 185 0.06 -5.75 21.39
CA ARG A 185 0.81 -6.97 21.73
C ARG A 185 0.75 -8.07 20.65
N HIS A 186 -0.40 -8.21 19.99
CA HIS A 186 -0.57 -9.23 18.94
C HIS A 186 0.28 -8.97 17.69
N PHE A 187 0.58 -7.70 17.43
CA PHE A 187 1.29 -7.20 16.25
C PHE A 187 2.78 -6.97 16.53
N THR A 188 3.18 -6.87 17.79
CA THR A 188 4.58 -6.63 18.19
C THR A 188 5.25 -7.89 18.77
N THR A 189 4.92 -8.24 20.01
CA THR A 189 5.68 -9.18 20.84
C THR A 189 5.13 -10.61 20.82
N ALA A 190 3.87 -10.81 20.42
CA ALA A 190 3.30 -12.14 20.29
C ALA A 190 4.01 -12.94 19.17
N ARG A 191 4.17 -14.27 19.36
CA ARG A 191 4.62 -15.17 18.30
C ARG A 191 3.47 -15.43 17.32
N SER A 192 3.13 -14.43 16.52
CA SER A 192 2.08 -14.49 15.49
C SER A 192 2.70 -14.31 14.11
N TRP A 193 2.09 -14.92 13.10
CA TRP A 193 2.46 -14.67 11.71
C TRP A 193 2.33 -13.18 11.37
N ALA A 194 1.33 -12.50 11.93
CA ALA A 194 1.09 -11.07 11.77
C ALA A 194 2.30 -10.24 12.23
N SER A 195 2.80 -10.49 13.44
CA SER A 195 4.00 -9.79 13.95
C SER A 195 5.24 -10.04 13.10
N ALA A 196 5.38 -11.26 12.56
CA ALA A 196 6.50 -11.63 11.70
C ALA A 196 6.41 -10.93 10.34
N ALA A 197 5.20 -10.85 9.76
CA ALA A 197 4.95 -10.15 8.51
C ALA A 197 5.20 -8.64 8.66
N LEU A 198 4.67 -7.99 9.70
CA LEU A 198 4.88 -6.56 9.93
C LEU A 198 6.37 -6.21 10.04
N ARG A 199 7.15 -7.02 10.77
CA ARG A 199 8.62 -6.85 10.81
C ARG A 199 9.29 -7.09 9.46
N ALA A 200 8.88 -8.11 8.73
CA ALA A 200 9.48 -8.44 7.43
C ALA A 200 9.21 -7.37 6.35
N PHE A 201 8.09 -6.65 6.48
CA PHE A 201 7.71 -5.55 5.60
C PHE A 201 8.07 -4.18 6.16
N GLU A 202 8.85 -4.11 7.25
CA GLU A 202 9.32 -2.87 7.87
C GLU A 202 8.15 -1.91 8.22
N ILE A 203 7.03 -2.46 8.69
CA ILE A 203 5.90 -1.71 9.19
C ILE A 203 6.06 -1.53 10.70
N ASP A 204 6.28 -0.30 11.13
CA ASP A 204 6.40 0.06 12.53
C ASP A 204 5.03 0.00 13.21
N VAL A 205 5.01 -0.52 14.43
CA VAL A 205 3.84 -0.45 15.31
C VAL A 205 4.17 0.50 16.45
N GLU A 206 3.61 1.69 16.39
CA GLU A 206 3.82 2.75 17.39
C GLU A 206 2.63 2.80 18.33
N VAL A 207 2.90 2.85 19.64
CA VAL A 207 1.86 3.07 20.64
C VAL A 207 1.92 4.51 21.12
N VAL A 208 0.79 5.20 21.07
CA VAL A 208 0.62 6.55 21.62
C VAL A 208 -0.29 6.48 22.83
N GLU A 209 0.07 7.24 23.87
CA GLU A 209 -0.74 7.33 25.07
C GLU A 209 -1.75 8.47 24.91
N LEU A 210 -3.04 8.12 24.86
CA LEU A 210 -4.10 9.09 24.75
C LEU A 210 -4.39 9.77 26.10
N PRO A 211 -4.85 11.04 26.08
CA PRO A 211 -5.43 11.68 27.26
C PRO A 211 -6.49 10.79 27.94
N ALA A 212 -6.51 10.81 29.27
CA ALA A 212 -7.30 9.87 30.07
C ALA A 212 -8.82 9.98 29.81
N ASP A 213 -9.30 11.20 29.56
CA ASP A 213 -10.67 11.51 29.16
C ASP A 213 -11.01 10.90 27.80
N VAL A 214 -10.17 11.10 26.78
CA VAL A 214 -10.34 10.50 25.45
C VAL A 214 -10.34 8.98 25.52
N ARG A 215 -9.42 8.40 26.31
CA ARG A 215 -9.39 6.96 26.55
C ARG A 215 -10.68 6.44 27.18
N ALA A 216 -11.22 7.15 28.17
CA ALA A 216 -12.47 6.78 28.83
C ALA A 216 -13.66 6.84 27.85
N GLU A 217 -13.70 7.84 26.97
CA GLU A 217 -14.73 7.94 25.93
C GLU A 217 -14.69 6.75 24.95
N ILE A 218 -13.49 6.35 24.51
CA ILE A 218 -13.32 5.17 23.63
C ILE A 218 -13.82 3.92 24.31
N ILE A 219 -13.46 3.69 25.58
CA ILE A 219 -13.90 2.52 26.35
C ILE A 219 -15.43 2.50 26.44
N ALA A 220 -16.06 3.63 26.76
CA ALA A 220 -17.51 3.75 26.82
C ALA A 220 -18.18 3.48 25.46
N ALA A 221 -17.58 3.95 24.36
CA ALA A 221 -18.06 3.69 23.00
C ALA A 221 -17.95 2.20 22.63
N GLN A 222 -16.82 1.55 22.92
CA GLN A 222 -16.62 0.11 22.67
C GLN A 222 -17.62 -0.75 23.43
N GLN A 223 -17.95 -0.40 24.69
CA GLN A 223 -18.93 -1.12 25.48
C GLN A 223 -20.34 -1.04 24.88
N ARG A 224 -20.72 0.11 24.29
CA ARG A 224 -22.00 0.26 23.59
C ARG A 224 -22.06 -0.58 22.32
N GLN A 225 -20.99 -0.64 21.55
CA GLN A 225 -20.88 -1.43 20.32
C GLN A 225 -20.85 -2.96 20.56
N HIS A 226 -20.62 -3.39 21.79
CA HIS A 226 -20.59 -4.80 22.19
C HIS A 226 -21.89 -5.25 22.89
N ARG A 227 -22.91 -4.40 22.97
CA ARG A 227 -24.25 -4.75 23.46
C ARG A 227 -25.14 -5.27 22.33
#